data_AF-A0AAD5V0D1-F1
#
_entry.id   AF-A0AAD5V0D1-F1
#
_cell.length_a   1.000
_cell.length_b   1.000
_cell.length_c   1.000
_cell.angle_alpha   90.00
_cell.angle_beta   90.00
_cell.angle_gamma   90.00
#
_symmetry.space_group_name_H-M   'P 1'
#
loop_
_entity.id
_entity.type
_entity.pdbx_description
1 polymer ?
#
loop_
_entity_poly.entity_id
_entity_poly.type
_entity_poly.pdbx_seq_one_letter_code
_entity_poly.pdbx_strand_id
1 'polypeptide(L)'
;MGAYYRKVWVRHCNETPPLLVLVVTLMSTSLADASDARKARLLALRKRKAGEDVEDTDVSVEPVIKNRTFDPETRTLKKHTPGDDVEMEDTIEKKVEGLAEQIIAEDAEKRAQDLDLFNIAPKRANWDLKRDMEKKLAKLDRQTQMAIHTLIRQRLAAEKGQSDDLVGAMNAQERANQLEDDASDEDD
;
A
#
# COMPACT_ATOMS: atom_id res chain seq x y z
N MET A 1 -2.84 -6.94 -17.55
CA MET A 1 -1.37 -6.91 -17.67
C MET A 1 -0.86 -5.84 -16.74
N GLY A 2 -0.33 -6.22 -15.58
CA GLY A 2 0.22 -5.27 -14.60
C GLY A 2 1.50 -5.87 -14.02
N ALA A 3 2.64 -5.45 -14.56
CA ALA A 3 3.95 -5.88 -14.09
C ALA A 3 4.32 -5.05 -12.85
N TYR A 4 4.53 -5.76 -11.75
CA TYR A 4 4.94 -5.26 -10.44
C TYR A 4 6.35 -4.64 -10.49
N TYR A 5 6.48 -3.37 -10.06
CA TYR A 5 7.79 -2.81 -9.70
C TYR A 5 8.16 -3.19 -8.26
N ARG A 6 9.31 -3.85 -8.15
CA ARG A 6 9.94 -4.36 -6.92
C ARG A 6 10.50 -3.20 -6.07
N LYS A 7 10.08 -3.09 -4.81
CA LYS A 7 10.85 -2.36 -3.78
C LYS A 7 11.95 -3.29 -3.27
N VAL A 8 13.18 -2.94 -3.59
CA VAL A 8 14.40 -3.53 -3.05
C VAL A 8 14.55 -3.05 -1.60
N TRP A 9 14.40 -3.96 -0.64
CA TRP A 9 14.94 -3.79 0.70
C TRP A 9 16.15 -4.70 0.83
N VAL A 10 17.33 -4.10 0.75
CA VAL A 10 18.59 -4.71 1.16
C VAL A 10 18.55 -4.85 2.67
N ARG A 11 18.36 -6.07 3.17
CA ARG A 11 18.69 -6.39 4.56
C ARG A 11 19.93 -7.26 4.59
N HIS A 12 20.98 -6.61 5.05
CA HIS A 12 22.25 -7.15 5.44
C HIS A 12 22.02 -8.28 6.47
N CYS A 13 22.29 -9.53 6.08
CA CYS A 13 22.45 -10.64 7.01
C CYS A 13 23.67 -11.44 6.53
N ASN A 14 24.82 -11.05 7.10
CA ASN A 14 25.94 -11.97 7.30
C ASN A 14 25.44 -13.13 8.15
N GLU A 15 25.60 -14.35 7.66
CA GLU A 15 25.97 -15.56 8.40
C GLU A 15 25.45 -16.78 7.63
N THR A 16 26.37 -17.43 6.92
CA THR A 16 26.19 -18.79 6.42
C THR A 16 26.49 -19.79 7.53
N PRO A 17 25.57 -20.71 7.87
CA PRO A 17 25.93 -22.00 8.43
C PRO A 17 25.77 -23.14 7.40
N PRO A 18 26.52 -24.24 7.60
CA PRO A 18 26.99 -25.12 6.53
C PRO A 18 25.94 -26.11 5.99
N LEU A 19 26.18 -26.48 4.73
CA LEU A 19 25.55 -27.53 3.95
C LEU A 19 25.13 -28.76 4.80
N LEU A 20 23.84 -28.83 5.17
CA LEU A 20 23.22 -30.09 5.53
C LEU A 20 22.83 -30.79 4.23
N VAL A 21 23.70 -31.72 3.84
CA VAL A 21 23.46 -32.75 2.82
C VAL A 21 22.08 -33.35 3.08
N LEU A 22 21.15 -33.08 2.16
CA LEU A 22 19.84 -33.69 2.12
C LEU A 22 20.03 -35.15 1.71
N VAL A 23 20.41 -36.00 2.67
CA VAL A 23 20.28 -37.44 2.51
C VAL A 23 18.79 -37.70 2.47
N VAL A 24 18.26 -37.83 1.26
CA VAL A 24 16.94 -38.42 1.02
C VAL A 24 17.04 -39.85 1.56
N THR A 25 16.64 -40.01 2.82
CA THR A 25 16.35 -41.30 3.39
C THR A 25 15.17 -41.84 2.62
N LEU A 26 15.45 -42.75 1.68
CA LEU A 26 14.49 -43.72 1.15
C LEU A 26 14.04 -44.58 2.34
N MET A 27 13.11 -44.07 3.14
CA MET A 27 12.30 -44.90 4.03
C MET A 27 11.39 -45.72 3.13
N SER A 28 11.75 -46.98 2.93
CA SER A 28 10.89 -48.00 2.37
C SER A 28 9.63 -48.11 3.23
N THR A 29 8.60 -47.31 2.90
CA THR A 29 7.30 -47.36 3.55
C THR A 29 6.65 -48.69 3.18
N SER A 30 6.77 -49.68 4.05
CA SER A 30 6.04 -50.94 3.88
C SER A 30 4.54 -50.63 3.82
N LEU A 31 3.79 -51.41 3.03
CA LEU A 31 2.33 -51.21 2.89
C LEU A 31 1.61 -51.25 4.26
N ALA A 32 2.14 -52.05 5.20
CA ALA A 32 1.64 -52.14 6.57
C ALA A 32 1.81 -50.81 7.32
N ASP A 33 3.01 -50.23 7.30
CA ASP A 33 3.34 -48.96 7.96
C ASP A 33 2.52 -47.79 7.37
N ALA A 34 2.37 -47.74 6.04
CA ALA A 34 1.49 -46.77 5.38
C ALA A 34 0.01 -46.96 5.77
N SER A 35 -0.44 -48.21 5.96
CA SER A 35 -1.80 -48.52 6.39
C SER A 35 -2.05 -48.09 7.83
N ASP A 36 -1.08 -48.29 8.72
CA ASP A 36 -1.20 -47.98 10.14
C ASP A 36 -1.10 -46.47 10.37
N ALA A 37 -0.25 -45.76 9.62
CA ALA A 37 -0.24 -44.30 9.57
C ALA A 37 -1.59 -43.72 9.09
N ARG A 38 -2.22 -44.33 8.08
CA ARG A 38 -3.57 -43.92 7.63
C ARG A 38 -4.64 -44.20 8.67
N LYS A 39 -4.61 -45.37 9.32
CA LYS A 39 -5.53 -45.73 10.40
C LYS A 39 -5.38 -44.76 11.58
N ALA A 40 -4.15 -44.44 11.99
CA ALA A 40 -3.88 -43.48 13.06
C ALA A 40 -4.42 -42.08 12.73
N ARG A 41 -4.19 -41.60 11.49
CA ARG A 41 -4.77 -40.33 11.02
C ARG A 41 -6.30 -40.33 11.02
N LEU A 42 -6.93 -41.42 10.57
CA LEU A 42 -8.40 -41.54 10.57
C LEU A 42 -8.97 -41.65 11.99
N LEU A 43 -8.27 -42.30 12.91
CA LEU A 43 -8.64 -42.38 14.32
C LEU A 43 -8.53 -41.01 14.98
N ALA A 44 -7.46 -40.24 14.72
CA ALA A 44 -7.33 -38.86 15.22
C ALA A 44 -8.46 -37.96 14.70
N LEU A 45 -8.80 -38.07 13.41
CA LEU A 45 -9.94 -37.34 12.84
C LEU A 45 -11.29 -37.79 13.43
N ARG A 46 -11.45 -39.08 13.76
CA ARG A 46 -12.65 -39.61 14.43
C ARG A 46 -12.76 -39.13 15.87
N LYS A 47 -11.67 -39.15 16.64
CA LYS A 47 -11.63 -38.65 18.03
C LYS A 47 -11.96 -37.16 18.09
N ARG A 48 -11.33 -36.36 17.21
CA ARG A 48 -11.64 -34.92 17.07
C ARG A 48 -13.09 -34.66 16.61
N LYS A 49 -13.69 -35.57 15.84
CA LYS A 49 -15.11 -35.49 15.44
C LYS A 49 -16.07 -35.93 16.55
N ALA A 50 -15.66 -36.85 17.41
CA ALA A 50 -16.44 -37.35 18.54
C ALA A 50 -16.36 -36.43 19.78
N GLY A 51 -15.45 -35.43 19.78
CA GLY A 51 -15.29 -34.48 20.87
C GLY A 51 -14.54 -35.03 22.09
N GLU A 52 -13.89 -36.19 21.95
CA GLU A 52 -13.20 -36.90 23.03
C GLU A 52 -11.67 -36.66 22.94
N ASP A 53 -11.28 -35.38 23.02
CA ASP A 53 -9.88 -34.96 23.20
C ASP A 53 -9.87 -33.61 23.93
N VAL A 54 -10.06 -33.68 25.25
CA VAL A 54 -9.74 -32.59 26.18
C VAL A 54 -8.78 -33.16 27.21
N GLU A 55 -7.51 -33.22 26.84
CA GLU A 55 -6.41 -33.07 27.79
C GLU A 55 -5.22 -32.43 27.06
N ASP A 56 -4.74 -31.33 27.61
CA ASP A 56 -3.57 -30.53 27.22
C ASP A 56 -3.56 -29.85 25.84
N THR A 57 -4.31 -28.75 25.72
CA THR A 57 -3.76 -27.40 25.45
C THR A 57 -4.90 -26.38 25.35
N ASP A 58 -4.80 -25.31 26.11
CA ASP A 58 -5.75 -24.20 26.22
C ASP A 58 -5.83 -23.36 24.93
N VAL A 59 -6.43 -23.91 23.88
CA VAL A 59 -6.95 -23.15 22.73
C VAL A 59 -8.21 -23.87 22.24
N SER A 60 -9.36 -23.21 22.34
CA SER A 60 -10.63 -23.63 21.76
C SER A 60 -10.45 -24.04 20.28
N VAL A 61 -10.31 -25.35 20.02
CA VAL A 61 -10.25 -25.87 18.65
C VAL A 61 -11.68 -25.94 18.14
N GLU A 62 -12.10 -24.88 17.44
CA GLU A 62 -13.30 -24.92 16.61
C GLU A 62 -13.23 -26.17 15.69
N PRO A 63 -14.36 -26.88 15.48
CA PRO A 63 -14.36 -28.05 14.63
C PRO A 63 -13.86 -27.68 13.22
N VAL A 64 -12.78 -28.34 12.79
CA VAL A 64 -12.12 -28.13 11.49
C VAL A 64 -13.06 -28.34 10.29
N ILE A 65 -14.22 -28.95 10.50
CA ILE A 65 -15.25 -29.15 9.47
C ILE A 65 -16.37 -28.16 9.72
N LYS A 66 -16.30 -27.01 9.02
CA LYS A 66 -17.39 -26.04 8.97
C LYS A 66 -18.41 -26.51 7.94
N ASN A 67 -19.61 -26.79 8.39
CA ASN A 67 -20.72 -27.19 7.54
C ASN A 67 -21.23 -25.94 6.80
N ARG A 68 -21.12 -25.90 5.47
CA ARG A 68 -21.49 -24.70 4.70
C ARG A 68 -22.96 -24.30 4.87
N THR A 69 -23.86 -25.28 4.95
CA THR A 69 -25.33 -25.05 4.90
C THR A 69 -26.09 -25.84 5.97
N PHE A 70 -25.40 -26.58 6.85
CA PHE A 70 -26.06 -27.47 7.82
C PHE A 70 -25.70 -27.09 9.25
N ASP A 71 -26.72 -26.84 10.07
CA ASP A 71 -26.56 -26.52 11.48
C ASP A 71 -26.56 -27.83 12.31
N PRO A 72 -25.45 -28.18 12.98
CA PRO A 72 -25.33 -29.44 13.71
C PRO A 72 -26.25 -29.54 14.93
N GLU A 73 -26.67 -28.42 15.52
CA GLU A 73 -27.53 -28.42 16.73
C GLU A 73 -28.99 -28.67 16.36
N THR A 74 -29.49 -27.89 15.39
CA THR A 74 -30.90 -28.02 14.94
C THR A 74 -31.10 -29.14 13.92
N ARG A 75 -30.01 -29.71 13.37
CA ARG A 75 -30.02 -30.68 12.27
C ARG A 75 -30.84 -30.22 11.06
N THR A 76 -30.92 -28.91 10.85
CA THR A 76 -31.64 -28.30 9.72
C THR A 76 -30.72 -27.44 8.86
N LEU A 77 -31.26 -26.87 7.78
CA LEU A 77 -30.52 -25.95 6.93
C LEU A 77 -30.22 -24.66 7.70
N LYS A 78 -28.99 -24.14 7.57
CA LYS A 78 -28.61 -22.83 8.08
C LYS A 78 -29.50 -21.77 7.41
N LYS A 79 -30.37 -21.14 8.20
CA LYS A 79 -31.20 -20.01 7.75
C LYS A 79 -30.39 -18.73 7.94
N HIS A 80 -30.20 -17.97 6.87
CA HIS A 80 -29.62 -16.64 6.99
C HIS A 80 -30.63 -15.73 7.72
N THR A 81 -30.18 -15.11 8.80
CA THR A 81 -30.92 -14.05 9.48
C THR A 81 -30.30 -12.71 9.07
N PRO A 82 -31.04 -11.59 9.11
CA PRO A 82 -30.51 -10.28 8.70
C PRO A 82 -29.26 -9.82 9.46
N GLY A 83 -28.89 -10.46 10.56
CA GLY A 83 -27.64 -10.19 11.30
C GLY A 83 -26.43 -11.03 10.85
N ASP A 84 -26.58 -11.93 9.88
CA ASP A 84 -25.48 -12.74 9.29
C ASP A 84 -24.87 -12.05 8.04
N ASP A 85 -25.40 -10.88 7.65
CA ASP A 85 -24.78 -10.01 6.65
C ASP A 85 -23.54 -9.39 7.27
N VAL A 86 -22.38 -9.84 6.80
CA VAL A 86 -21.09 -9.23 7.13
C VAL A 86 -21.11 -7.81 6.58
N GLU A 87 -21.29 -6.82 7.45
CA GLU A 87 -21.18 -5.42 7.04
C GLU A 87 -19.82 -5.18 6.40
N MET A 88 -19.80 -5.02 5.08
CA MET A 88 -18.57 -4.69 4.36
C MET A 88 -18.21 -3.23 4.65
N GLU A 89 -17.29 -3.03 5.57
CA GLU A 89 -16.77 -1.72 5.99
C GLU A 89 -16.13 -0.95 4.83
N ASP A 90 -15.66 -1.66 3.80
CA ASP A 90 -14.90 -1.11 2.67
C ASP A 90 -15.75 -0.61 1.47
N THR A 91 -17.03 -0.33 1.69
CA THR A 91 -17.92 0.17 0.62
C THR A 91 -17.67 1.66 0.34
N ILE A 92 -17.75 2.09 -0.93
CA ILE A 92 -17.53 3.50 -1.34
C ILE A 92 -18.47 4.44 -0.59
N GLU A 93 -19.72 4.05 -0.37
CA GLU A 93 -20.71 4.84 0.38
C GLU A 93 -20.23 5.18 1.79
N LYS A 94 -19.68 4.20 2.52
CA LYS A 94 -19.12 4.42 3.87
C LYS A 94 -17.88 5.32 3.87
N LYS A 95 -17.11 5.34 2.78
CA LYS A 95 -15.91 6.19 2.61
C LYS A 95 -16.26 7.63 2.25
N VAL A 96 -17.40 7.84 1.59
CA VAL A 96 -17.86 9.16 1.15
C VAL A 96 -18.81 9.79 2.18
N GLU A 97 -19.41 8.97 3.04
CA GLU A 97 -20.20 9.43 4.18
C GLU A 97 -19.38 10.42 5.04
N GLY A 98 -19.91 11.63 5.20
CA GLY A 98 -19.27 12.70 5.99
C GLY A 98 -18.23 13.57 5.27
N LEU A 99 -17.71 13.17 4.09
CA LEU A 99 -16.78 14.03 3.34
C LEU A 99 -17.44 15.32 2.86
N ALA A 100 -18.70 15.25 2.42
CA ALA A 100 -19.45 16.42 1.99
C ALA A 100 -19.63 17.44 3.13
N GLU A 101 -19.93 16.96 4.35
CA GLU A 101 -20.08 17.81 5.53
C GLU A 101 -18.75 18.46 5.93
N GLN A 102 -17.64 17.72 5.85
CA GLN A 102 -16.30 18.24 6.11
C GLN A 102 -15.91 19.34 5.11
N ILE A 103 -16.19 19.15 3.82
CA ILE A 103 -15.91 20.16 2.79
C ILE A 103 -16.73 21.43 3.03
N ILE A 104 -18.02 21.29 3.39
CA ILE A 104 -18.88 22.43 3.70
C ILE A 104 -18.40 23.17 4.95
N ALA A 105 -17.96 22.42 5.97
CA ALA A 105 -17.39 23.00 7.19
C ALA A 105 -16.08 23.76 6.91
N GLU A 106 -15.16 23.17 6.16
CA GLU A 106 -13.89 23.80 5.78
C GLU A 106 -14.12 25.08 4.94
N ASP A 107 -15.08 25.04 4.01
CA ASP A 107 -15.46 26.22 3.21
C ASP A 107 -16.07 27.33 4.09
N ALA A 108 -16.92 26.96 5.05
CA ALA A 108 -17.49 27.92 6.00
C ALA A 108 -16.41 28.57 6.89
N GLU A 109 -15.41 27.80 7.33
CA GLU A 109 -14.27 28.30 8.09
C GLU A 109 -13.39 29.25 7.28
N LYS A 110 -13.09 28.91 6.02
CA LYS A 110 -12.34 29.79 5.11
C LYS A 110 -13.07 31.11 4.86
N ARG A 111 -14.37 31.05 4.58
CA ARG A 111 -15.20 32.25 4.42
C ARG A 111 -15.23 33.10 5.69
N ALA A 112 -15.30 32.49 6.87
CA ALA A 112 -15.26 33.21 8.13
C ALA A 112 -13.89 33.91 8.34
N GLN A 113 -12.78 33.29 7.95
CA GLN A 113 -11.44 33.88 7.99
C GLN A 113 -11.29 35.04 7.00
N ASP A 114 -11.85 34.93 5.79
CA ASP A 114 -11.84 36.01 4.80
C ASP A 114 -12.67 37.23 5.25
N LEU A 115 -13.73 36.99 6.02
CA LEU A 115 -14.61 38.01 6.60
C LEU A 115 -14.07 38.60 7.92
N ASP A 116 -12.90 38.18 8.39
CA ASP A 116 -12.27 38.71 9.59
C ASP A 116 -11.83 40.17 9.41
N LEU A 117 -12.06 40.99 10.43
CA LEU A 117 -11.80 42.43 10.46
C LEU A 117 -10.33 42.75 10.17
N PHE A 118 -9.40 41.88 10.55
CA PHE A 118 -7.97 42.06 10.32
C PHE A 118 -7.58 41.93 8.84
N ASN A 119 -8.30 41.13 8.06
CA ASN A 119 -8.05 40.95 6.64
C ASN A 119 -8.64 42.08 5.79
N ILE A 120 -9.74 42.68 6.24
CA ILE A 120 -10.46 43.79 5.60
C ILE A 120 -9.85 45.16 5.95
N ALA A 121 -9.05 45.25 7.01
CA ALA A 121 -8.36 46.47 7.40
C ALA A 121 -7.49 47.04 6.25
N PRO A 122 -7.36 48.37 6.15
CA PRO A 122 -6.54 49.00 5.12
C PRO A 122 -5.09 48.53 5.23
N LYS A 123 -4.61 47.88 4.16
CA LYS A 123 -3.25 47.34 4.08
C LYS A 123 -2.24 48.41 3.66
N ARG A 124 -0.94 48.09 3.79
CA ARG A 124 0.14 48.97 3.30
C ARG A 124 0.04 49.13 1.79
N ALA A 125 0.40 50.31 1.27
CA ALA A 125 0.31 50.61 -0.17
C ALA A 125 1.10 49.63 -1.07
N ASN A 126 2.18 49.02 -0.56
CA ASN A 126 3.00 48.04 -1.29
C ASN A 126 2.51 46.58 -1.16
N TRP A 127 1.42 46.33 -0.44
CA TRP A 127 0.89 44.98 -0.21
C TRP A 127 0.54 44.26 -1.51
N ASP A 128 -0.16 44.96 -2.40
CA ASP A 128 -0.62 44.40 -3.66
C ASP A 128 0.56 44.09 -4.59
N LEU A 129 1.51 45.02 -4.68
CA LEU A 129 2.76 44.82 -5.41
C LEU A 129 3.52 43.59 -4.90
N LYS A 130 3.61 43.42 -3.58
CA LYS A 130 4.29 42.25 -2.99
C LYS A 130 3.57 40.95 -3.37
N ARG A 131 2.25 40.89 -3.26
CA ARG A 131 1.47 39.69 -3.60
C ARG A 131 1.65 39.29 -5.07
N ASP A 132 1.60 40.26 -5.97
CA ASP A 132 1.70 40.00 -7.40
C ASP A 132 3.14 39.67 -7.82
N MET A 133 4.14 40.25 -7.14
CA MET A 133 5.55 39.87 -7.30
C MET A 133 5.82 38.46 -6.77
N GLU A 134 5.27 38.09 -5.62
CA GLU A 134 5.44 36.77 -5.01
C GLU A 134 5.00 35.65 -5.96
N LYS A 135 3.87 35.83 -6.66
CA LYS A 135 3.38 34.85 -7.65
C LYS A 135 4.36 34.65 -8.83
N LYS A 136 5.04 35.73 -9.27
CA LYS A 136 6.04 35.67 -10.34
C LYS A 136 7.35 35.07 -9.83
N LEU A 137 7.78 35.47 -8.64
CA LEU A 137 8.97 34.95 -7.98
C LEU A 137 8.84 33.45 -7.69
N ALA A 138 7.69 32.96 -7.23
CA ALA A 138 7.49 31.52 -6.97
C ALA A 138 7.79 30.63 -8.20
N LYS A 139 7.42 31.09 -9.41
CA LYS A 139 7.75 30.38 -10.65
C LYS A 139 9.25 30.39 -10.92
N LEU A 140 9.87 31.56 -10.76
CA LEU A 140 11.30 31.74 -10.98
C LEU A 140 12.14 31.00 -9.93
N ASP A 141 11.71 30.96 -8.67
CA ASP A 141 12.36 30.28 -7.57
C ASP A 141 12.40 28.78 -7.83
N ARG A 142 11.30 28.19 -8.31
CA ARG A 142 11.29 26.78 -8.72
C ARG A 142 12.34 26.49 -9.79
N GLN A 143 12.40 27.30 -10.85
CA GLN A 143 13.40 27.15 -11.92
C GLN A 143 14.82 27.38 -11.39
N THR A 144 15.00 28.36 -10.51
CA THR A 144 16.29 28.66 -9.88
C THR A 144 16.77 27.48 -9.04
N GLN A 145 15.90 26.86 -8.24
CA GLN A 145 16.25 25.65 -7.48
C GLN A 145 16.58 24.46 -8.38
N MET A 146 15.86 24.29 -9.50
CA MET A 146 16.19 23.27 -10.50
C MET A 146 17.57 23.54 -11.14
N ALA A 147 17.85 24.78 -11.52
CA ALA A 147 19.15 25.18 -12.06
C ALA A 147 20.27 24.96 -11.04
N ILE A 148 20.07 25.35 -9.78
CA ILE A 148 21.01 25.08 -8.68
C ILE A 148 21.26 23.57 -8.55
N HIS A 149 20.20 22.75 -8.57
CA HIS A 149 20.32 21.31 -8.51
C HIS A 149 21.17 20.77 -9.68
N THR A 150 20.92 21.24 -10.91
CA THR A 150 21.68 20.84 -12.09
C THR A 150 23.15 21.25 -11.99
N LEU A 151 23.42 22.48 -11.56
CA LEU A 151 24.78 22.98 -11.36
C LEU A 151 25.54 22.18 -10.29
N ILE A 152 24.87 21.80 -9.19
CA ILE A 152 25.47 20.95 -8.15
C ILE A 152 25.83 19.58 -8.74
N ARG A 153 24.92 18.94 -9.50
CA ARG A 153 25.22 17.66 -10.17
C ARG A 153 26.41 17.78 -11.12
N GLN A 154 26.44 18.82 -11.95
CA GLN A 154 27.53 19.06 -12.90
C GLN A 154 28.87 19.26 -12.19
N ARG A 155 28.90 20.06 -11.11
CA ARG A 155 30.11 20.27 -10.30
C ARG A 155 30.62 18.97 -9.69
N LEU A 156 29.74 18.19 -9.06
CA LEU A 156 30.11 16.91 -8.45
C LEU A 156 30.59 15.89 -9.51
N ALA A 157 30.01 15.89 -10.70
CA ALA A 157 30.40 14.99 -11.77
C ALA A 157 31.73 15.39 -12.42
N ALA A 158 32.00 16.70 -12.55
CA ALA A 158 33.29 17.21 -13.00
C ALA A 158 34.41 16.85 -12.01
N GLU A 159 34.15 16.94 -10.70
CA GLU A 159 35.10 16.51 -9.66
C GLU A 159 35.33 14.98 -9.67
N LYS A 160 34.30 14.20 -10.02
CA LYS A 160 34.36 12.72 -10.10
C LYS A 160 34.74 12.17 -11.48
N GLY A 161 34.95 13.01 -12.49
CA GLY A 161 35.31 12.59 -13.86
C GLY A 161 34.22 11.85 -14.65
N GLN A 162 32.93 12.03 -14.30
CA GLN A 162 31.77 11.35 -14.93
C GLN A 162 30.85 12.33 -15.69
N SER A 163 31.42 13.20 -16.53
CA SER A 163 30.69 14.28 -17.21
C SER A 163 29.69 13.81 -18.27
N ASP A 164 29.97 12.71 -18.96
CA ASP A 164 29.29 12.40 -20.24
C ASP A 164 27.90 11.75 -20.06
N ASP A 165 27.69 11.01 -18.97
CA ASP A 165 26.42 10.31 -18.71
C ASP A 165 25.29 11.27 -18.32
N LEU A 166 25.62 12.38 -17.65
CA LEU A 166 24.66 13.40 -17.22
C LEU A 166 24.18 14.32 -18.33
N VAL A 167 25.07 14.70 -19.26
CA VAL A 167 24.67 15.49 -20.44
C VAL A 167 23.73 14.66 -21.33
N GLY A 168 23.98 13.35 -21.44
CA GLY A 168 23.08 12.42 -22.12
C GLY A 168 21.69 12.34 -21.47
N ALA A 169 21.63 12.17 -20.14
CA ALA A 169 20.37 12.11 -19.41
C ALA A 169 19.58 13.44 -19.45
N MET A 170 20.26 14.60 -19.41
CA MET A 170 19.60 15.91 -19.49
C MET A 170 19.00 16.16 -20.88
N ASN A 171 19.74 15.84 -21.94
CA ASN A 171 19.25 15.95 -23.32
C ASN A 171 18.09 14.98 -23.60
N ALA A 172 18.08 13.81 -22.95
CA ALA A 172 16.97 12.86 -23.05
C ALA A 172 15.71 13.38 -22.34
N GLN A 173 15.87 13.97 -21.15
CA GLN A 173 14.78 14.59 -20.39
C GLN A 173 14.18 15.80 -21.12
N GLU A 174 15.02 16.65 -21.72
CA GLU A 174 14.58 17.84 -22.46
C GLU A 174 13.78 17.47 -23.72
N ARG A 175 14.19 16.42 -24.44
CA ARG A 175 13.40 15.86 -25.54
C ARG A 175 12.06 15.28 -25.10
N ALA A 176 12.02 14.64 -23.93
CA ALA A 176 10.77 14.08 -23.40
C ALA A 176 9.76 15.20 -23.05
N ASN A 177 10.22 16.28 -22.41
CA ASN A 177 9.35 17.42 -22.10
C ASN A 177 8.83 18.11 -23.37
N GLN A 178 9.67 18.29 -24.40
CA GLN A 178 9.23 18.90 -25.66
C GLN A 178 8.13 18.10 -26.36
N LEU A 179 8.20 16.76 -26.29
CA LEU A 179 7.19 15.88 -26.87
C LEU A 179 5.86 15.92 -26.08
N GLU A 180 5.91 16.13 -24.77
CA GLU A 180 4.69 16.30 -23.96
C GLU A 180 4.01 17.65 -24.24
N ASP A 181 4.79 18.71 -24.47
CA ASP A 181 4.25 20.04 -24.80
C ASP A 181 3.61 20.06 -26.21
N ASP A 182 4.24 19.48 -27.24
CA ASP A 182 3.69 19.38 -28.61
C ASP A 182 2.42 18.50 -28.69
N ALA A 183 2.29 17.50 -27.80
CA ALA A 183 1.11 16.64 -27.76
C ALA A 183 -0.12 17.32 -27.10
N SER A 184 0.07 18.46 -26.44
CA SER A 184 -1.00 19.20 -25.77
C SER A 184 -1.72 20.23 -26.66
N ASP A 185 -1.16 20.56 -27.83
CA ASP A 185 -1.67 21.58 -28.77
C ASP A 185 -2.51 20.99 -29.93
N GLU A 186 -2.71 19.66 -30.00
CA GLU A 186 -3.49 18.99 -31.06
C GLU A 186 -4.96 18.64 -30.69
N ASP A 187 -5.42 18.95 -29.48
CA ASP A 187 -6.76 18.60 -28.96
C ASP A 187 -7.71 19.81 -28.74
N ASP A 188 -7.70 20.81 -29.63
CA ASP A 188 -8.72 21.90 -29.70
C ASP A 188 -9.33 22.05 -31.11
#